data_AF-F4W6I4-F1
#
_entry.id   AF-F4W6I4-F1
#
_cell.length_a   1.000
_cell.length_b   1.000
_cell.length_c   1.000
_cell.angle_alpha   90.00
_cell.angle_beta   90.00
_cell.angle_gamma   90.00
#
_symmetry.space_group_name_H-M   'P 1'
#
loop_
_entity.id
_entity.type
_entity.pdbx_description
1 polymer ?
#
loop_
_entity_poly.entity_id
_entity_poly.type
_entity_poly.pdbx_seq_one_letter_code
_entity_poly.pdbx_strand_id
1 'polypeptide(L)'
;MFIAPMKWLLLQDRRMLIDNANITFTYDNLEIFEDLAIYPDSDVVFVRRFDSDFLQLTSVYRPSPQRTVIWENRGNWTIKNGLQMSTFDVASARRRNLQQSHLKSCLVMTNPDTINHLTDFKYNMIDPITKVNYIWILHLVNRMNATISFDISNNWGRNNNGSWDGMIGMLQRHEIDIGGTSMYMMANRIHILEYIQLYTRTGALKLREYGLMYRDEYRIYIKKPTCSSQTGFITIGFTECYFAIITMGYGALFSIIIFTLELLWHKR
;
A
#
# COMPACT_ATOMS: atom_id res chain seq x y z
N MET A 1 -2.45 9.30 -11.86
CA MET A 1 -2.33 9.59 -10.41
C MET A 1 -1.31 8.62 -9.84
N PHE A 2 -0.33 9.12 -9.08
CA PHE A 2 0.63 8.25 -8.40
C PHE A 2 -0.12 7.64 -7.21
N ILE A 3 -0.39 6.33 -7.26
CA ILE A 3 -1.15 5.62 -6.22
C ILE A 3 -0.38 4.35 -5.88
N ALA A 4 -0.36 3.99 -4.60
CA ALA A 4 0.10 2.68 -4.17
C ALA A 4 -0.71 1.54 -4.87
N PRO A 5 -0.11 0.36 -5.12
CA PRO A 5 1.24 -0.07 -4.75
C PRO A 5 2.31 0.22 -5.82
N MET A 6 1.99 0.99 -6.86
CA MET A 6 2.90 1.20 -7.99
C MET A 6 4.10 2.08 -7.59
N LYS A 7 5.28 1.69 -8.04
CA LYS A 7 6.52 2.46 -7.87
C LYS A 7 6.89 3.12 -9.18
N TRP A 8 7.27 4.38 -9.12
CA TRP A 8 7.48 5.21 -10.30
C TRP A 8 8.93 5.70 -10.33
N LEU A 9 9.57 5.52 -11.48
CA LEU A 9 10.92 6.02 -11.75
C LEU A 9 10.83 7.05 -12.87
N LEU A 10 11.13 8.30 -12.54
CA LEU A 10 11.14 9.41 -13.48
C LEU A 10 12.60 9.76 -13.79
N LEU A 11 12.96 9.80 -15.06
CA LEU A 11 14.34 10.02 -15.51
C LEU A 11 14.45 11.37 -16.22
N GLN A 12 15.42 12.19 -15.81
CA GLN A 12 15.77 13.44 -16.47
C GLN A 12 17.26 13.44 -16.83
N ASP A 13 17.57 13.59 -18.12
CA ASP A 13 18.94 13.76 -18.61
C ASP A 13 19.27 15.26 -18.69
N ARG A 14 20.21 15.73 -17.85
CA ARG A 14 20.59 17.14 -17.75
C ARG A 14 21.96 17.41 -18.38
N ARG A 15 22.39 16.60 -19.34
CA ARG A 15 23.62 16.90 -20.10
C ARG A 15 23.53 18.31 -20.70
N MET A 16 24.44 19.19 -20.30
CA MET A 16 24.60 20.51 -20.89
C MET A 16 25.01 20.33 -22.35
N LEU A 17 24.11 20.62 -23.30
CA LEU A 17 24.50 20.85 -24.68
C LEU A 17 25.17 22.23 -24.71
N ILE A 18 26.50 22.24 -24.75
CA ILE A 18 27.28 23.46 -25.03
C ILE A 18 27.11 23.72 -26.53
N ASP A 19 26.00 24.36 -26.91
CA ASP A 19 25.93 25.11 -28.17
C ASP A 19 26.16 26.58 -27.83
N ASN A 20 27.10 27.19 -28.54
CA ASN A 20 27.72 28.52 -28.30
C ASN A 20 26.78 29.73 -28.45
N ALA A 21 25.57 29.70 -27.90
CA ALA A 21 24.71 30.87 -27.81
C ALA A 21 24.08 30.92 -26.41
N ASN A 22 24.17 32.09 -25.78
CA ASN A 22 23.56 32.45 -24.50
C ASN A 22 22.13 31.89 -24.34
N ILE A 23 21.99 30.70 -23.77
CA ILE A 23 20.73 30.20 -23.22
C ILE A 23 21.01 29.77 -21.79
N THR A 24 21.04 30.78 -20.92
CA THR A 24 20.55 30.66 -19.56
C THR A 24 19.14 30.05 -19.56
N PHE A 25 18.81 29.33 -18.49
CA PHE A 25 17.54 28.64 -18.18
C PHE A 25 17.46 27.17 -18.62
N THR A 26 18.16 26.30 -17.89
CA THR A 26 17.56 25.00 -17.55
C THR A 26 16.31 25.29 -16.73
N TYR A 27 15.14 25.32 -17.37
CA TYR A 27 13.85 25.29 -16.69
C TYR A 27 13.75 23.94 -15.95
N ASP A 28 14.31 23.87 -14.74
CA ASP A 28 13.95 22.86 -13.76
C ASP A 28 12.51 23.17 -13.32
N ASN A 29 11.52 22.82 -14.17
CA ASN A 29 10.09 22.93 -13.85
C ASN A 29 9.72 21.87 -12.80
N LEU A 30 10.35 21.94 -11.64
CA LEU A 30 10.04 21.14 -10.45
C LEU A 30 8.69 21.53 -9.86
N GLU A 31 8.16 22.70 -10.26
CA GLU A 31 6.81 23.18 -9.96
C GLU A 31 5.72 22.21 -10.44
N ILE A 32 5.99 21.39 -11.47
CA ILE A 32 5.04 20.37 -11.94
C ILE A 32 4.64 19.41 -10.82
N PHE A 33 5.54 19.14 -9.87
CA PHE A 33 5.26 18.25 -8.75
C PHE A 33 4.38 18.88 -7.66
N GLU A 34 4.20 20.19 -7.64
CA GLU A 34 3.37 20.89 -6.65
C GLU A 34 1.87 20.63 -6.87
N ASP A 35 1.46 20.56 -8.14
CA ASP A 35 0.07 20.28 -8.52
C ASP A 35 -0.28 18.78 -8.49
N LEU A 36 0.72 17.91 -8.37
CA LEU A 36 0.52 16.47 -8.41
C LEU A 36 0.17 15.89 -7.03
N ALA A 37 -0.84 15.03 -7.01
CA ALA A 37 -1.24 14.25 -5.84
C ALA A 37 -0.24 13.10 -5.59
N ILE A 38 0.88 13.40 -4.93
CA ILE A 38 1.93 12.43 -4.57
C ILE A 38 1.99 12.32 -3.04
N TYR A 39 1.18 11.44 -2.46
CA TYR A 39 1.04 11.31 -1.00
C TYR A 39 2.09 10.35 -0.39
N PRO A 40 2.18 10.25 0.95
CA PRO A 40 3.22 9.45 1.61
C PRO A 40 3.26 7.97 1.23
N ASP A 41 2.17 7.40 0.74
CA ASP A 41 2.07 6.02 0.23
C ASP A 41 2.73 5.83 -1.15
N SER A 42 2.85 6.91 -1.93
CA SER A 42 3.31 6.89 -3.33
C SER A 42 4.83 6.88 -3.44
N ASP A 43 5.42 5.82 -3.99
CA ASP A 43 6.89 5.70 -4.13
C ASP A 43 7.34 6.25 -5.50
N VAL A 44 7.55 7.56 -5.58
CA VAL A 44 8.03 8.25 -6.78
C VAL A 44 9.49 8.66 -6.58
N VAL A 45 10.38 8.07 -7.39
CA VAL A 45 11.81 8.36 -7.42
C VAL A 45 12.13 9.12 -8.69
N PHE A 46 12.63 10.34 -8.53
CA PHE A 46 13.15 11.18 -9.59
C PHE A 46 14.67 11.04 -9.68
N VAL A 47 15.16 10.64 -10.85
CA VAL A 47 16.58 10.47 -11.12
C VAL A 47 17.04 11.54 -12.07
N ARG A 48 18.04 12.30 -11.64
CA ARG A 48 18.68 13.34 -12.44
C ARG A 48 20.09 12.92 -12.80
N ARG A 49 20.39 12.97 -14.10
CA ARG A 49 21.75 12.81 -14.60
C ARG A 49 22.40 14.18 -14.75
N PHE A 50 23.40 14.46 -13.92
CA PHE A 50 24.18 15.69 -14.03
C PHE A 50 25.36 15.52 -14.99
N ASP A 51 26.08 14.40 -14.84
CA ASP A 51 27.25 14.07 -15.66
C ASP A 51 27.11 12.69 -16.33
N SER A 52 28.06 12.32 -17.18
CA SER A 52 28.11 10.98 -17.77
C SER A 52 28.12 9.88 -16.70
N ASP A 53 28.76 10.15 -15.56
CA ASP A 53 29.11 9.12 -14.57
C ASP A 53 28.33 9.27 -13.25
N PHE A 54 27.49 10.30 -13.11
CA PHE A 54 26.80 10.61 -11.86
C PHE A 54 25.28 10.80 -12.06
N LEU A 55 24.52 9.94 -11.38
CA LEU A 55 23.06 10.04 -11.24
C LEU A 55 22.71 10.35 -9.78
N GLN A 56 21.86 11.35 -9.56
CA GLN A 56 21.28 11.63 -8.26
C GLN A 56 19.87 11.06 -8.18
N LEU A 57 19.55 10.36 -7.09
CA LEU A 57 18.21 9.84 -6.82
C LEU A 57 17.55 10.68 -5.72
N THR A 58 16.42 11.31 -6.05
CA THR A 58 15.57 12.01 -5.10
C THR A 58 14.18 11.39 -5.09
N SER A 59 13.52 11.36 -3.95
CA SER A 59 12.13 10.91 -3.82
C SER A 59 11.25 12.13 -3.55
N VAL A 60 10.09 12.18 -4.18
CA VAL A 60 9.17 13.33 -4.13
C VAL A 60 7.87 12.89 -3.48
N TYR A 61 7.37 13.67 -2.53
CA TYR A 61 6.03 13.47 -1.96
C TYR A 61 5.55 14.73 -1.25
N ARG A 62 4.26 14.81 -0.93
CA ARG A 62 3.68 15.83 -0.05
C ARG A 62 2.91 15.16 1.09
N PRO A 63 3.01 15.65 2.34
CA PRO A 63 2.29 15.06 3.47
C PRO A 63 0.77 15.11 3.35
N SER A 64 0.23 16.18 2.76
CA SER A 64 -1.20 16.40 2.59
C SER A 64 -1.48 17.41 1.46
N PRO A 65 -2.75 17.53 0.98
CA PRO A 65 -3.12 18.47 -0.07
C PRO A 65 -2.89 19.95 0.27
N GLN A 66 -2.72 20.28 1.54
CA GLN A 66 -2.49 21.66 2.01
C GLN A 66 -1.01 21.96 2.25
N ARG A 67 -0.14 20.94 2.20
CA ARG A 67 1.29 21.06 2.50
C ARG A 67 2.12 21.07 1.22
N THR A 68 3.31 21.67 1.31
CA THR A 68 4.27 21.76 0.20
C THR A 68 4.93 20.42 -0.08
N VAL A 69 5.52 20.31 -1.27
CA VAL A 69 6.28 19.14 -1.70
C VAL A 69 7.59 19.04 -0.93
N ILE A 70 7.95 17.83 -0.55
CA ILE A 70 9.17 17.46 0.15
C ILE A 70 10.04 16.61 -0.79
N TRP A 71 11.32 16.96 -0.82
CA TRP A 71 12.34 16.26 -1.58
C TRP A 71 13.25 15.46 -0.63
N GLU A 72 13.18 14.15 -0.70
CA GLU A 72 14.05 13.25 0.07
C GLU A 72 15.26 12.82 -0.77
N ASN A 73 16.47 12.97 -0.24
CA ASN A 73 17.65 12.40 -0.88
C ASN A 73 17.66 10.86 -0.68
N ARG A 74 17.54 10.10 -1.77
CA ARG A 74 17.58 8.64 -1.73
C ARG A 74 19.00 8.09 -1.88
N GLY A 75 19.89 8.84 -2.52
CA GLY A 75 21.26 8.45 -2.74
C GLY A 75 21.77 8.88 -4.11
N ASN A 76 22.87 8.27 -4.52
CA ASN A 76 23.48 8.49 -5.82
C ASN A 76 23.85 7.15 -6.48
N TRP A 77 24.10 7.22 -7.78
CA TRP A 77 24.65 6.11 -8.53
C TRP A 77 25.84 6.61 -9.36
N THR A 78 26.93 5.83 -9.32
CA THR A 78 28.12 6.08 -10.13
C THR A 78 28.57 4.81 -10.82
N ILE A 79 29.29 4.93 -11.94
CA ILE A 79 29.78 3.76 -12.70
C ILE A 79 30.77 2.94 -11.85
N LYS A 80 31.63 3.61 -11.06
CA LYS A 80 32.67 2.94 -10.26
C LYS A 80 32.12 2.26 -9.01
N ASN A 81 31.25 2.95 -8.27
CA ASN A 81 30.78 2.48 -6.95
C ASN A 81 29.37 1.90 -6.97
N GLY A 82 28.69 1.93 -8.12
CA GLY A 82 27.30 1.49 -8.24
C GLY A 82 26.33 2.39 -7.47
N LEU A 83 25.26 1.77 -6.95
CA LEU A 83 24.19 2.45 -6.21
C LEU A 83 24.55 2.61 -4.74
N GLN A 84 24.63 3.84 -4.27
CA GLN A 84 24.83 4.17 -2.85
C GLN A 84 23.57 4.82 -2.31
N MET A 85 22.82 4.07 -1.51
CA MET A 85 21.59 4.56 -0.87
C MET A 85 21.90 5.27 0.45
N SER A 86 21.18 6.34 0.74
CA SER A 86 21.21 7.01 2.05
C SER A 86 20.57 6.15 3.15
N THR A 87 19.48 5.45 2.81
CA THR A 87 18.73 4.56 3.71
C THR A 87 18.00 3.48 2.90
N PHE A 88 17.90 2.28 3.50
CA PHE A 88 17.16 1.12 2.97
C PHE A 88 15.74 1.00 3.55
N ASP A 89 15.30 1.95 4.38
CA ASP A 89 13.96 1.94 4.96
C ASP A 89 12.89 2.08 3.88
N VAL A 90 11.69 1.53 4.12
CA VAL A 90 10.51 1.66 3.25
C VAL A 90 9.84 3.04 3.39
N ALA A 91 9.04 3.46 2.39
CA ALA A 91 8.42 4.80 2.37
C ALA A 91 7.60 5.09 3.64
N SER A 92 6.83 4.12 4.13
CA SER A 92 6.04 4.24 5.37
C SER A 92 6.87 4.40 6.64
N ALA A 93 8.12 3.94 6.65
CA ALA A 93 9.01 4.11 7.79
C ALA A 93 9.67 5.51 7.81
N ARG A 94 9.98 6.05 6.64
CA ARG A 94 10.59 7.38 6.49
C ARG A 94 9.58 8.51 6.62
N ARG A 95 8.41 8.36 6.00
CA ARG A 95 7.39 9.40 5.85
C ARG A 95 6.34 9.37 6.96
N ARG A 96 6.80 9.30 8.21
CA ARG A 96 5.91 9.25 9.40
C ARG A 96 5.37 10.60 9.82
N ASN A 97 6.03 11.70 9.43
CA ASN A 97 5.66 13.04 9.88
C ASN A 97 4.71 13.69 8.88
N LEU A 98 3.45 13.89 9.30
CA LEU A 98 2.41 14.54 8.50
C LEU A 98 2.32 16.06 8.72
N GLN A 99 3.29 16.68 9.42
CA GLN A 99 3.38 18.13 9.62
C GLN A 99 2.08 18.77 10.12
N GLN A 100 1.47 18.19 11.16
CA GLN A 100 0.23 18.68 11.76
C GLN A 100 -0.94 18.77 10.75
N SER A 101 -0.94 17.94 9.71
CA SER A 101 -2.06 17.85 8.77
C SER A 101 -3.33 17.40 9.47
N HIS A 102 -4.45 18.00 9.09
CA HIS A 102 -5.73 17.79 9.73
C HIS A 102 -6.47 16.60 9.12
N LEU A 103 -6.65 15.56 9.92
CA LEU A 103 -7.40 14.37 9.57
C LEU A 103 -8.84 14.46 10.09
N LYS A 104 -9.79 13.96 9.32
CA LYS A 104 -11.18 13.82 9.71
C LYS A 104 -11.52 12.37 10.01
N SER A 105 -12.23 12.14 11.10
CA SER A 105 -12.65 10.82 11.50
C SER A 105 -14.08 10.83 12.02
N CYS A 106 -14.72 9.67 12.09
CA CYS A 106 -16.08 9.55 12.62
C CYS A 106 -16.18 8.49 13.72
N LEU A 107 -16.72 8.88 14.87
CA LEU A 107 -17.04 7.98 15.97
C LEU A 107 -18.49 7.54 15.85
N VAL A 108 -18.71 6.23 15.93
CA VAL A 108 -20.05 5.66 16.00
C VAL A 108 -20.43 5.50 17.46
N MET A 109 -21.50 6.17 17.89
CA MET A 109 -21.98 6.15 19.27
C MET A 109 -23.45 5.71 19.31
N THR A 110 -23.76 4.73 20.16
CA THR A 110 -25.15 4.29 20.37
C THR A 110 -25.81 5.06 21.51
N ASN A 111 -25.02 5.55 22.47
CA ASN A 111 -25.49 6.41 23.54
C ASN A 111 -24.89 7.82 23.38
N PRO A 112 -25.73 8.88 23.33
CA PRO A 112 -25.24 10.26 23.29
C PRO A 112 -24.29 10.65 24.43
N ASP A 113 -24.45 10.07 25.62
CA ASP A 113 -23.61 10.37 26.79
C ASP A 113 -22.19 9.75 26.69
N THR A 114 -21.96 8.85 25.72
CA THR A 114 -20.64 8.25 25.47
C THR A 114 -19.56 9.32 25.22
N ILE A 115 -19.92 10.45 24.60
CA ILE A 115 -18.99 11.54 24.28
C ILE A 115 -18.29 12.11 25.51
N ASN A 116 -18.99 12.17 26.65
CA ASN A 116 -18.47 12.70 27.92
C ASN A 116 -17.57 11.70 28.64
N HIS A 117 -17.66 10.42 28.26
CA HIS A 117 -17.10 9.27 28.98
C HIS A 117 -16.18 8.42 28.10
N LEU A 118 -15.45 9.06 27.18
CA LEU A 118 -14.53 8.38 26.24
C LEU A 118 -13.25 7.85 26.91
N THR A 119 -12.78 8.50 27.98
CA THR A 119 -11.48 8.22 28.60
C THR A 119 -11.53 7.94 30.10
N ASP A 120 -12.68 8.14 30.75
CA ASP A 120 -12.82 8.09 32.21
C ASP A 120 -13.22 6.72 32.77
N PHE A 121 -13.27 5.70 31.91
CA PHE A 121 -13.68 4.32 32.22
C PHE A 121 -15.09 4.18 32.81
N LYS A 122 -15.88 5.26 32.86
CA LYS A 122 -17.27 5.23 33.30
C LYS A 122 -18.12 4.58 32.23
N TYR A 123 -19.08 3.74 32.64
CA TYR A 123 -19.92 2.93 31.73
C TYR A 123 -19.09 2.12 30.72
N ASN A 124 -18.19 1.27 31.22
CA ASN A 124 -17.29 0.45 30.42
C ASN A 124 -18.00 -0.53 29.44
N MET A 125 -19.28 -0.86 29.67
CA MET A 125 -20.07 -1.72 28.78
C MET A 125 -20.78 -0.95 27.66
N ILE A 126 -20.82 0.38 27.72
CA ILE A 126 -21.46 1.22 26.70
C ILE A 126 -20.41 1.69 25.70
N ASP A 127 -20.66 1.44 24.42
CA ASP A 127 -19.78 1.75 23.29
C ASP A 127 -18.29 1.40 23.52
N PRO A 128 -17.97 0.20 24.05
CA PRO A 128 -16.59 -0.16 24.43
C PRO A 128 -15.62 -0.12 23.24
N ILE A 129 -16.11 -0.47 22.05
CA ILE A 129 -15.32 -0.45 20.82
C ILE A 129 -14.92 0.98 20.46
N THR A 130 -15.85 1.92 20.52
CA THR A 130 -15.61 3.33 20.21
C THR A 130 -14.62 3.94 21.19
N LYS A 131 -14.79 3.67 22.50
CA LYS A 131 -13.88 4.16 23.55
C LYS A 131 -12.44 3.67 23.36
N VAL A 132 -12.26 2.38 23.05
CA VAL A 132 -10.92 1.82 22.82
C VAL A 132 -10.30 2.34 21.52
N ASN A 133 -11.08 2.43 20.43
CA ASN A 133 -10.57 2.96 19.16
C ASN A 133 -10.21 4.44 19.25
N TYR A 134 -10.99 5.23 19.99
CA TYR A 134 -10.70 6.63 20.23
C TYR A 134 -9.28 6.82 20.78
N ILE A 135 -8.91 6.04 21.81
CA ILE A 135 -7.55 6.07 22.40
C ILE A 135 -6.49 5.65 21.37
N TRP A 136 -6.74 4.59 20.61
CA TRP A 136 -5.81 4.13 19.57
C TRP A 136 -5.56 5.18 18.49
N ILE A 137 -6.61 5.83 18.03
CA ILE A 137 -6.53 6.86 17.00
C ILE A 137 -5.73 8.05 17.51
N LEU A 138 -5.96 8.49 18.75
CA LEU A 138 -5.16 9.56 19.35
C LEU A 138 -3.66 9.20 19.37
N HIS A 139 -3.32 7.95 19.70
CA HIS A 139 -1.93 7.49 19.65
C HIS A 139 -1.35 7.43 18.23
N LEU A 140 -2.14 6.97 17.25
CA LEU A 140 -1.72 6.92 15.84
C LEU A 140 -1.47 8.32 15.28
N VAL A 141 -2.40 9.24 15.52
CA VAL A 141 -2.32 10.65 15.08
C VAL A 141 -1.12 11.34 15.71
N ASN A 142 -0.90 11.14 17.02
CA ASN A 142 0.27 11.70 17.71
C ASN A 142 1.58 11.11 17.15
N ARG A 143 1.63 9.80 16.92
CA ARG A 143 2.80 9.13 16.30
C ARG A 143 3.10 9.64 14.90
N MET A 144 2.07 10.02 14.14
CA MET A 144 2.21 10.58 12.80
C MET A 144 2.43 12.10 12.79
N ASN A 145 2.49 12.74 13.96
CA ASN A 145 2.56 14.20 14.09
C ASN A 145 1.44 14.91 13.27
N ALA A 146 0.20 14.42 13.39
CA ALA A 146 -0.99 14.95 12.73
C ALA A 146 -1.98 15.56 13.75
N THR A 147 -3.02 16.24 13.26
CA THR A 147 -4.18 16.66 14.06
C THR A 147 -5.43 15.89 13.61
N ILE A 148 -6.44 15.79 14.48
CA ILE A 148 -7.67 15.04 14.17
C ILE A 148 -8.92 15.73 14.68
N SER A 149 -9.99 15.63 13.91
CA SER A 149 -11.37 16.00 14.27
C SER A 149 -12.28 14.78 14.20
N PHE A 150 -13.33 14.77 15.03
CA PHE A 150 -14.28 13.67 15.12
C PHE A 150 -15.70 14.14 14.84
N ASP A 151 -16.29 13.58 13.79
CA ASP A 151 -17.72 13.63 13.53
C ASP A 151 -18.43 12.50 14.27
N ILE A 152 -19.67 12.71 14.68
CA ILE A 152 -20.44 11.71 15.43
C ILE A 152 -21.53 11.13 14.52
N SER A 153 -21.58 9.81 14.43
CA SER A 153 -22.63 9.07 13.76
C SER A 153 -23.32 8.12 14.74
N ASN A 154 -24.61 7.86 14.52
CA ASN A 154 -25.38 6.89 15.31
C ASN A 154 -25.29 5.46 14.75
N ASN A 155 -24.72 5.27 13.56
CA ASN A 155 -24.60 3.97 12.92
C ASN A 155 -23.32 3.82 12.08
N TRP A 156 -22.90 2.58 11.86
CA TRP A 156 -21.73 2.25 11.02
C TRP A 156 -22.01 2.45 9.54
N GLY A 157 -23.21 2.14 9.09
CA GLY A 157 -23.63 2.21 7.70
C GLY A 157 -24.45 1.01 7.26
N ARG A 158 -25.60 1.28 6.66
CA ARG A 158 -26.55 0.38 6.01
C ARG A 158 -26.49 0.64 4.51
N ASN A 159 -26.63 -0.43 3.74
CA ASN A 159 -26.64 -0.34 2.28
C ASN A 159 -28.07 -0.09 1.79
N ASN A 160 -28.26 0.98 1.04
CA ASN A 160 -29.48 1.29 0.31
C ASN A 160 -29.14 1.32 -1.18
N ASN A 161 -29.25 0.18 -1.86
CA ASN A 161 -29.01 0.03 -3.30
C ASN A 161 -27.65 0.56 -3.80
N GLY A 162 -26.57 0.31 -3.06
CA GLY A 162 -25.19 0.69 -3.42
C GLY A 162 -24.73 2.02 -2.80
N SER A 163 -25.64 2.80 -2.22
CA SER A 163 -25.31 3.95 -1.38
C SER A 163 -25.28 3.55 0.09
N TRP A 164 -24.22 3.93 0.79
CA TRP A 164 -24.08 3.68 2.21
C TRP A 164 -24.39 4.94 3.03
N ASP A 165 -25.04 4.76 4.18
CA ASP A 165 -25.20 5.79 5.19
C ASP A 165 -24.16 5.63 6.33
N GLY A 166 -24.27 6.46 7.37
CA GLY A 166 -23.39 6.40 8.54
C GLY A 166 -21.92 6.65 8.23
N MET A 167 -21.05 6.07 9.06
CA MET A 167 -19.60 6.21 8.91
C MET A 167 -19.08 5.67 7.58
N ILE A 168 -19.62 4.55 7.08
CA ILE A 168 -19.22 3.97 5.78
C ILE A 168 -19.63 4.89 4.64
N GLY A 169 -20.82 5.48 4.70
CA GLY A 169 -21.24 6.49 3.75
C GLY A 169 -20.31 7.70 3.71
N MET A 170 -19.89 8.19 4.88
CA MET A 170 -18.94 9.29 4.98
C MET A 170 -17.58 8.94 4.37
N LEU A 171 -17.09 7.70 4.57
CA LEU A 171 -15.86 7.20 3.92
C LEU A 171 -16.02 7.10 2.41
N GLN A 172 -17.13 6.54 1.93
CA GLN A 172 -17.42 6.39 0.49
C GLN A 172 -17.46 7.75 -0.22
N ARG A 173 -17.98 8.79 0.45
CA ARG A 173 -18.08 10.16 -0.07
C ARG A 173 -16.82 11.01 0.20
N HIS A 174 -15.77 10.44 0.80
CA HIS A 174 -14.53 11.15 1.16
C HIS A 174 -14.78 12.37 2.08
N GLU A 175 -15.81 12.31 2.93
CA GLU A 175 -16.10 13.33 3.94
C GLU A 175 -15.17 13.20 5.15
N ILE A 176 -14.76 11.96 5.45
CA ILE A 176 -13.81 11.60 6.49
C ILE A 176 -12.66 10.78 5.88
N ASP A 177 -11.47 10.90 6.47
CA ASP A 177 -10.26 10.22 6.00
C ASP A 177 -10.11 8.82 6.62
N ILE A 178 -10.49 8.67 7.89
CA ILE A 178 -10.28 7.43 8.66
C ILE A 178 -11.52 7.12 9.51
N GLY A 179 -11.97 5.85 9.51
CA GLY A 179 -13.03 5.39 10.39
C GLY A 179 -12.61 5.43 11.87
N GLY A 180 -13.37 6.13 12.70
CA GLY A 180 -13.03 6.35 14.10
C GLY A 180 -13.38 5.18 15.03
N THR A 181 -14.20 4.25 14.54
CA THR A 181 -14.70 3.10 15.28
C THR A 181 -14.42 1.83 14.50
N SER A 182 -13.85 0.81 15.16
CA SER A 182 -13.64 -0.50 14.52
C SER A 182 -14.95 -1.09 14.02
N MET A 183 -14.88 -1.78 12.88
CA MET A 183 -15.98 -2.54 12.32
C MET A 183 -15.48 -3.91 11.87
N TYR A 184 -16.41 -4.86 11.74
CA TYR A 184 -16.07 -6.16 11.16
C TYR A 184 -15.72 -6.03 9.67
N MET A 185 -14.66 -6.71 9.25
CA MET A 185 -14.34 -6.90 7.84
C MET A 185 -15.39 -7.81 7.22
N MET A 186 -16.20 -7.27 6.30
CA MET A 186 -17.26 -8.00 5.62
C MET A 186 -17.04 -8.01 4.11
N ALA A 187 -17.31 -9.14 3.46
CA ALA A 187 -17.13 -9.31 2.01
C ALA A 187 -17.95 -8.31 1.18
N ASN A 188 -19.10 -7.86 1.69
CA ASN A 188 -19.95 -6.86 1.03
C ASN A 188 -19.40 -5.42 1.05
N ARG A 189 -18.31 -5.15 1.79
CA ARG A 189 -17.71 -3.80 1.94
C ARG A 189 -16.22 -3.76 1.63
N ILE A 190 -15.57 -4.92 1.46
CA ILE A 190 -14.13 -5.03 1.17
C ILE A 190 -13.71 -4.35 -0.14
N HIS A 191 -14.64 -4.17 -1.08
CA HIS A 191 -14.38 -3.49 -2.35
C HIS A 191 -14.60 -1.96 -2.27
N ILE A 192 -15.11 -1.45 -1.14
CA ILE A 192 -15.44 -0.04 -0.94
C ILE A 192 -14.49 0.59 0.08
N LEU A 193 -14.08 -0.19 1.08
CA LEU A 193 -13.27 0.27 2.20
C LEU A 193 -11.93 -0.44 2.24
N GLU A 194 -10.88 0.31 2.55
CA GLU A 194 -9.60 -0.24 2.95
C GLU A 194 -9.57 -0.43 4.47
N TYR A 195 -9.13 -1.60 4.92
CA TYR A 195 -9.16 -1.98 6.33
C TYR A 195 -7.75 -1.99 6.91
N ILE A 196 -7.60 -1.32 8.06
CA ILE A 196 -6.39 -1.42 8.89
C ILE A 196 -6.71 -2.35 10.05
N GLN A 197 -5.91 -3.41 10.20
CA GLN A 197 -6.10 -4.37 11.28
C GLN A 197 -5.61 -3.78 12.61
N LEU A 198 -6.55 -3.34 13.44
CA LEU A 198 -6.30 -2.90 14.80
C LEU A 198 -6.75 -3.98 15.79
N TYR A 199 -5.81 -4.53 16.56
CA TYR A 199 -6.09 -5.58 17.53
C TYR A 199 -6.73 -5.01 18.80
N THR A 200 -8.00 -4.66 18.73
CA THR A 200 -8.79 -4.42 19.95
C THR A 200 -9.15 -5.77 20.56
N ARG A 201 -8.80 -5.98 21.84
CA ARG A 201 -9.25 -7.15 22.61
C ARG A 201 -10.75 -7.08 22.83
N THR A 202 -11.50 -7.48 21.82
CA THR A 202 -12.91 -7.78 21.93
C THR A 202 -13.04 -9.27 22.24
N GLY A 203 -14.20 -9.73 22.71
CA GLY A 203 -14.50 -11.16 22.80
C GLY A 203 -14.27 -11.92 21.47
N ALA A 204 -14.05 -11.24 20.34
CA ALA A 204 -13.59 -11.82 19.08
C ALA A 204 -12.18 -12.43 19.11
N LEU A 205 -11.39 -12.25 20.18
CA LEU A 205 -10.19 -13.07 20.43
C LEU A 205 -10.51 -14.57 20.47
N LYS A 206 -11.76 -14.94 20.76
CA LYS A 206 -12.25 -16.32 20.57
C LYS A 206 -12.11 -16.80 19.12
N LEU A 207 -12.27 -15.96 18.10
CA LEU A 207 -12.07 -16.34 16.69
C LEU A 207 -10.61 -16.69 16.38
N ARG A 208 -9.66 -16.09 17.09
CA ARG A 208 -8.25 -16.47 17.07
C ARG A 208 -8.03 -17.79 17.80
N GLU A 209 -8.69 -18.00 18.94
CA GLU A 209 -8.66 -19.27 19.69
C GLU A 209 -9.31 -20.43 18.90
N TYR A 210 -10.33 -20.17 18.08
CA TYR A 210 -11.00 -21.14 17.21
C TYR A 210 -10.27 -21.39 15.87
N GLY A 211 -9.15 -20.72 15.59
CA GLY A 211 -8.36 -20.92 14.36
C GLY A 211 -8.93 -20.31 13.08
N LEU A 212 -10.11 -19.67 13.12
CA LEU A 212 -10.72 -18.98 11.96
C LEU A 212 -9.85 -17.81 11.49
N MET A 213 -9.23 -17.09 12.45
CA MET A 213 -8.29 -16.02 12.14
C MET A 213 -7.08 -16.53 11.33
N TYR A 214 -6.50 -17.67 11.74
CA TYR A 214 -5.35 -18.27 11.04
C TYR A 214 -5.70 -18.62 9.60
N ARG A 215 -6.90 -19.16 9.36
CA ARG A 215 -7.36 -19.52 8.01
C ARG A 215 -7.51 -18.29 7.11
N ASP A 216 -8.10 -17.21 7.61
CA ASP A 216 -8.32 -16.00 6.82
C ASP A 216 -7.00 -15.22 6.64
N GLU A 217 -6.12 -15.22 7.64
CA GLU A 217 -4.77 -14.63 7.56
C GLU A 217 -3.91 -15.34 6.49
N TYR A 218 -3.96 -16.68 6.38
CA TYR A 218 -3.27 -17.40 5.30
C TYR A 218 -3.84 -17.13 3.89
N ARG A 219 -5.13 -16.76 3.80
CA ARG A 219 -5.74 -16.39 2.52
C ARG A 219 -5.36 -14.98 2.08
N ILE A 220 -5.26 -14.05 3.03
CA ILE A 220 -4.98 -12.64 2.76
C ILE A 220 -3.47 -12.37 2.69
N TYR A 221 -2.69 -12.99 3.58
CA TYR A 221 -1.24 -12.85 3.65
C TYR A 221 -0.59 -14.19 3.29
N ILE A 222 -0.10 -14.29 2.05
CA ILE A 222 0.71 -15.43 1.62
C ILE A 222 2.01 -15.39 2.44
N LYS A 223 2.14 -16.32 3.38
CA LYS A 223 3.36 -16.50 4.17
C LYS A 223 4.51 -16.78 3.21
N LYS A 224 5.58 -15.96 3.29
CA LYS A 224 6.80 -16.22 2.52
C LYS A 224 7.33 -17.63 2.88
N PRO A 225 7.73 -18.45 1.90
CA PRO A 225 8.26 -19.76 2.19
C PRO A 225 9.49 -19.63 3.10
N THR A 226 9.59 -20.50 4.10
CA THR A 226 10.76 -20.58 4.96
C THR A 226 11.93 -21.09 4.13
N CYS A 227 12.83 -20.19 3.74
CA CYS A 227 14.04 -20.56 3.01
C CYS A 227 14.93 -21.44 3.91
N SER A 228 14.93 -22.75 3.67
CA SER A 228 15.85 -23.69 4.34
C SER A 228 17.30 -23.55 3.85
N SER A 229 17.52 -22.79 2.77
CA SER A 229 18.83 -22.50 2.20
C SER A 229 18.78 -21.22 1.35
N GLN A 230 19.91 -20.53 1.22
CA GLN A 230 20.11 -19.43 0.27
C GLN A 230 20.23 -20.00 -1.16
N THR A 231 19.14 -20.48 -1.73
CA THR A 231 19.08 -20.73 -3.17
C THR A 231 18.42 -19.52 -3.80
N GLY A 232 19.19 -18.76 -4.58
CA GLY A 232 18.68 -17.61 -5.32
C GLY A 232 17.62 -18.09 -6.32
N PHE A 233 16.45 -17.45 -6.30
CA PHE A 233 15.48 -17.63 -7.37
C PHE A 233 16.06 -16.97 -8.63
N ILE A 234 16.60 -17.77 -9.54
CA ILE A 234 16.93 -17.33 -10.89
C ILE A 234 15.63 -17.40 -11.68
N THR A 235 15.18 -16.26 -12.18
CA THR A 235 14.10 -16.21 -13.17
C THR A 235 14.64 -16.77 -14.49
N ILE A 236 14.37 -18.06 -14.73
CA ILE A 236 14.75 -18.77 -15.95
C ILE A 236 13.70 -18.43 -17.01
N GLY A 237 14.13 -17.79 -18.10
CA GLY A 237 13.24 -17.42 -19.21
C GLY A 237 12.77 -18.64 -19.99
N PHE A 238 11.66 -18.53 -20.71
CA PHE A 238 11.16 -19.60 -21.59
C PHE A 238 12.19 -20.07 -22.63
N THR A 239 13.14 -19.21 -22.99
CA THR A 239 14.27 -19.52 -23.87
C THR A 239 15.23 -20.56 -23.27
N GLU A 240 15.41 -20.56 -21.95
CA GLU A 240 16.29 -21.52 -21.26
C GLU A 240 15.60 -22.88 -21.06
N CYS A 241 14.26 -22.91 -21.01
CA CYS A 241 13.47 -24.15 -20.94
C CYS A 241 13.15 -24.78 -22.31
N TYR A 242 13.62 -24.20 -23.41
CA TYR A 242 13.29 -24.62 -24.78
C TYR A 242 13.59 -26.10 -25.04
N PHE A 243 14.76 -26.59 -24.61
CA PHE A 243 15.14 -27.98 -24.79
C PHE A 243 14.19 -28.95 -24.06
N ALA A 244 13.79 -28.61 -22.82
CA ALA A 244 12.89 -29.44 -22.02
C ALA A 244 11.46 -29.48 -22.61
N ILE A 245 10.99 -28.36 -23.14
CA ILE A 245 9.67 -28.28 -23.77
C ILE A 245 9.65 -29.11 -25.07
N ILE A 246 10.72 -29.05 -25.85
CA ILE A 246 10.85 -29.84 -27.08
C ILE A 246 10.91 -31.34 -26.79
N THR A 247 11.70 -31.78 -25.82
CA THR A 247 11.79 -33.21 -25.47
C THR A 247 10.46 -33.74 -24.94
N MET A 248 9.74 -32.94 -24.15
CA MET A 248 8.39 -33.29 -23.70
C MET A 248 7.39 -33.37 -24.86
N GLY A 249 7.50 -32.47 -25.84
CA GLY A 249 6.68 -32.49 -27.05
C GLY A 249 6.91 -33.74 -27.90
N TYR A 250 8.17 -34.12 -28.14
CA TYR A 250 8.49 -35.36 -28.87
C TYR A 250 8.03 -36.62 -28.12
N GLY A 251 8.15 -36.64 -26.79
CA GLY A 251 7.66 -37.75 -25.97
C GLY A 251 6.14 -37.93 -26.07
N ALA A 252 5.38 -36.84 -26.06
CA ALA A 252 3.93 -36.87 -26.25
C ALA A 252 3.53 -37.30 -27.66
N LEU A 253 4.27 -36.88 -28.69
CA LEU A 253 4.04 -37.33 -30.06
C LEU A 253 4.29 -38.83 -30.21
N PHE A 254 5.39 -39.33 -29.63
CA PHE A 254 5.74 -40.74 -29.68
C PHE A 254 4.70 -41.62 -28.98
N SER A 255 4.18 -41.19 -27.83
CA SER A 255 3.13 -41.93 -27.12
C SER A 255 1.82 -41.98 -27.92
N ILE A 256 1.44 -40.89 -28.59
CA ILE A 256 0.28 -40.85 -29.47
C ILE A 256 0.46 -41.81 -30.66
N ILE A 257 1.65 -41.84 -31.27
CA ILE A 257 1.93 -42.75 -32.40
C ILE A 257 1.78 -44.22 -31.97
N ILE A 258 2.39 -44.61 -30.84
CA ILE A 258 2.25 -45.97 -30.31
C ILE A 258 0.78 -46.31 -30.05
N PHE A 259 0.03 -45.39 -29.42
CA PHE A 259 -1.38 -45.60 -29.13
C PHE A 259 -2.22 -45.78 -30.41
N THR A 260 -1.95 -45.02 -31.47
CA THR A 260 -2.64 -45.20 -32.76
C THR A 260 -2.30 -46.53 -33.44
N LEU A 261 -1.05 -46.99 -33.34
CA LEU A 261 -0.61 -48.28 -33.87
C LEU A 261 -1.26 -49.44 -33.10
N GLU A 262 -1.37 -49.33 -31.78
CA GLU A 262 -2.07 -50.31 -30.94
C GLU A 262 -3.55 -50.40 -31.32
N LEU A 263 -4.22 -49.26 -31.52
CA LEU A 263 -5.61 -49.20 -31.99
C LEU A 263 -5.81 -49.82 -33.37
N LEU A 264 -4.88 -49.59 -34.31
CA LEU A 264 -4.91 -50.18 -35.65
C LEU A 264 -4.64 -51.69 -35.62
N TRP A 265 -3.75 -52.15 -34.74
CA TRP A 265 -3.47 -53.57 -34.55
C TRP A 265 -4.66 -54.30 -33.93
N HIS A 266 -5.31 -53.73 -32.92
CA HIS A 266 -6.47 -54.35 -32.27
C HIS A 266 -7.72 -54.39 -33.17
N LYS A 267 -7.85 -53.48 -34.14
CA LYS A 267 -8.97 -53.47 -35.09
C LYS A 267 -8.85 -54.52 -36.21
N ARG A 268 -7.71 -55.22 -36.33
CA ARG A 268 -7.47 -56.28 -37.31
C ARG A 268 -7.64 -57.65 -36.66
#